data_AF-E9J9A8-F1
#
_entry.id   AF-E9J9A8-F1
#
_cell.length_a   1.000
_cell.length_b   1.000
_cell.length_c   1.000
_cell.angle_alpha   90.00
_cell.angle_beta   90.00
_cell.angle_gamma   90.00
#
_symmetry.space_group_name_H-M   'P 1'
#
loop_
_entity.id
_entity.type
_entity.pdbx_description
1 polymer ?
#
loop_
_entity_poly.entity_id
_entity_poly.type
_entity_poly.pdbx_seq_one_letter_code
_entity_poly.pdbx_strand_id
1 'polypeptide(L)'
;MAVGFLAWEFMVLQEKVRQMERRIERRILRDAQNPFDLPRYEFMNIFCISPDPAMELTNLLRPDLIRQRSTGISPEIQVIIILTWQYFLIHTRTN
;
A
#
# COMPACT_ATOMS: atom_id res chain seq x y z
N MET A 1 -33.81 5.95 23.38
CA MET A 1 -33.59 4.68 22.66
C MET A 1 -33.25 4.91 21.17
N ALA A 2 -34.02 5.73 20.42
CA ALA A 2 -33.76 5.98 19.00
C ALA A 2 -32.43 6.73 18.68
N VAL A 3 -32.01 7.68 19.52
CA VAL A 3 -30.78 8.48 19.28
C VAL A 3 -29.50 7.63 19.40
N GLY A 4 -29.45 6.69 20.35
CA GLY A 4 -28.30 5.79 20.51
C GLY A 4 -28.16 4.80 19.36
N PHE A 5 -29.29 4.34 18.80
CA PHE A 5 -29.31 3.49 17.61
C PHE A 5 -28.77 4.23 16.37
N LEU A 6 -29.19 5.48 16.17
CA LEU A 6 -28.69 6.34 15.09
C LEU A 6 -27.19 6.65 15.21
N ALA A 7 -26.69 6.90 16.43
CA ALA A 7 -25.26 7.14 16.65
C ALA A 7 -24.42 5.89 16.35
N TRP A 8 -24.92 4.70 16.69
CA TRP A 8 -24.27 3.42 16.37
C TRP A 8 -24.23 3.16 14.87
N GLU A 9 -25.37 3.31 14.18
CA GLU A 9 -25.45 3.20 12.72
C GLU A 9 -24.49 4.15 12.01
N PHE A 10 -24.38 5.40 12.49
CA PHE A 10 -23.45 6.38 11.94
C PHE A 10 -21.99 5.95 12.09
N MET A 11 -21.59 5.47 13.27
CA MET A 11 -20.22 4.96 13.49
C MET A 11 -19.89 3.75 12.60
N VAL A 12 -20.83 2.81 12.46
CA VAL A 12 -20.67 1.65 11.58
C VAL A 12 -20.54 2.08 10.11
N LEU A 13 -21.31 3.07 9.69
CA LEU A 13 -21.28 3.57 8.33
C LEU A 13 -19.95 4.29 8.04
N GLN A 14 -19.44 5.09 8.98
CA GLN A 14 -18.13 5.73 8.86
C GLN A 14 -16.99 4.72 8.73
N GLU A 15 -16.99 3.66 9.54
CA GLU A 15 -15.97 2.62 9.42
C GLU A 15 -16.06 1.89 8.07
N LYS A 16 -17.28 1.61 7.58
CA LYS A 16 -17.46 1.02 6.24
C LYS A 16 -16.93 1.93 5.13
N VAL A 17 -17.16 3.24 5.20
CA VAL A 17 -16.61 4.21 4.25
C VAL A 17 -15.08 4.17 4.28
N ARG A 18 -14.47 4.23 5.47
CA ARG A 18 -13.01 4.13 5.63
C ARG A 18 -12.43 2.85 5.03
N GLN A 19 -13.11 1.72 5.21
CA GLN A 19 -12.69 0.45 4.61
C GLN A 19 -12.84 0.44 3.09
N MET A 20 -13.87 1.09 2.55
CA MET A 20 -14.05 1.23 1.10
C MET A 20 -13.00 2.16 0.49
N GLU A 21 -12.69 3.29 1.11
CA GLU A 21 -11.64 4.21 0.69
C GLU A 21 -10.29 3.48 0.60
N ARG A 22 -9.92 2.75 1.66
CA ARG A 22 -8.71 1.90 1.68
C ARG A 22 -8.71 0.82 0.60
N ARG A 23 -9.87 0.27 0.24
CA ARG A 23 -9.99 -0.73 -0.84
C ARG A 23 -9.84 -0.08 -2.22
N ILE A 24 -10.36 1.13 -2.39
CA ILE A 24 -10.25 1.89 -3.63
C ILE A 24 -8.80 2.32 -3.84
N GLU A 25 -8.14 2.87 -2.82
CA GLU A 25 -6.70 3.18 -2.84
C GLU A 25 -5.88 1.95 -3.24
N ARG A 26 -6.10 0.80 -2.58
CA ARG A 26 -5.41 -0.46 -2.94
C ARG A 26 -5.72 -0.95 -4.36
N ARG A 27 -6.92 -0.66 -4.90
CA ARG A 27 -7.25 -0.98 -6.30
C ARG A 27 -6.55 -0.06 -7.27
N ILE A 28 -6.55 1.25 -7.02
CA ILE A 28 -5.83 2.24 -7.81
C ILE A 28 -4.33 1.87 -7.88
N LEU A 29 -3.74 1.41 -6.77
CA LEU A 29 -2.35 0.95 -6.72
C LEU A 29 -2.10 -0.35 -7.48
N ARG A 30 -3.09 -1.22 -7.60
CA ARG A 30 -2.99 -2.46 -8.40
C ARG A 30 -3.16 -2.19 -9.89
N ASP A 31 -4.00 -1.22 -10.22
CA ASP A 31 -4.35 -0.88 -11.60
C ASP A 31 -3.34 0.12 -12.21
N ALA A 32 -2.59 0.86 -11.39
CA ALA A 32 -1.40 1.59 -11.82
C ALA A 32 -0.29 0.60 -12.23
N GLN A 33 0.05 0.54 -13.51
CA GLN A 33 1.07 -0.37 -14.05
C GLN A 33 2.44 -0.24 -13.38
N ASN A 34 2.78 0.95 -12.87
CA ASN A 34 4.03 1.23 -12.18
C ASN A 34 3.78 2.10 -10.94
N PRO A 35 4.07 1.61 -9.72
CA PRO A 35 3.87 2.37 -8.48
C PRO A 35 4.77 3.61 -8.38
N PHE A 36 5.87 3.68 -9.14
CA PHE A 36 6.76 4.85 -9.17
C PHE A 36 6.24 6.03 -10.02
N ASP A 37 5.14 5.85 -10.76
CA ASP A 37 4.53 6.94 -11.53
C ASP A 37 3.72 7.91 -10.63
N LEU A 38 3.50 7.54 -9.37
CA LEU A 38 2.81 8.36 -8.38
C LEU A 38 3.64 9.59 -7.98
N PRO A 39 3.00 10.74 -7.71
CA PRO A 39 3.68 11.88 -7.10
C PRO A 39 4.37 11.49 -5.78
N ARG A 40 5.57 12.03 -5.55
CA ARG A 40 6.42 11.72 -4.38
C ARG A 40 5.68 11.79 -3.04
N TYR A 41 4.82 12.79 -2.87
CA TYR A 41 4.01 12.97 -1.67
C TYR A 41 3.00 11.83 -1.47
N GLU A 42 2.28 11.45 -2.54
CA GLU A 42 1.31 10.36 -2.50
C GLU A 42 2.00 9.02 -2.26
N PHE A 43 3.12 8.78 -2.92
CA PHE A 43 3.93 7.57 -2.73
C PHE A 43 4.38 7.42 -1.26
N MET A 44 4.94 8.50 -0.69
CA MET A 44 5.40 8.50 0.71
C MET A 44 4.24 8.33 1.69
N ASN A 45 3.08 8.94 1.43
CA ASN A 45 1.91 8.80 2.30
C ASN A 45 1.36 7.36 2.30
N ILE A 46 1.47 6.66 1.18
CA ILE A 46 0.95 5.30 1.01
C ILE A 46 1.93 4.24 1.52
N PHE A 47 3.20 4.36 1.16
CA PHE A 47 4.21 3.33 1.42
C PHE A 47 5.15 3.66 2.59
N CYS A 48 5.05 4.86 3.17
CA CYS A 48 5.89 5.35 4.27
C CYS A 48 7.41 5.31 3.98
N ILE A 49 7.80 5.21 2.71
CA ILE A 49 9.18 5.14 2.26
C ILE A 49 9.44 6.14 1.14
N SER A 50 10.68 6.57 1.00
CA SER A 50 11.08 7.45 -0.09
C SER A 50 11.12 6.69 -1.42
N PRO A 51 10.57 7.25 -2.52
CA PRO A 51 10.56 6.57 -3.82
C PRO A 51 11.96 6.37 -4.39
N ASP A 52 12.89 7.31 -4.20
CA ASP A 52 14.25 7.23 -4.77
C ASP A 52 15.01 5.94 -4.36
N PRO A 53 15.20 5.64 -3.06
CA PRO A 53 15.88 4.40 -2.66
C PRO A 53 15.07 3.15 -3.00
N ALA A 54 13.73 3.23 -3.01
CA ALA A 54 12.89 2.09 -3.42
C ALA A 54 13.07 1.78 -4.91
N MET A 55 13.22 2.80 -5.75
CA MET A 55 13.46 2.66 -7.18
C MET A 55 14.88 2.16 -7.48
N GLU A 56 15.89 2.66 -6.75
CA GLU A 56 17.27 2.17 -6.83
C GLU A 56 17.38 0.68 -6.46
N LEU A 57 16.79 0.28 -5.33
CA LEU A 57 16.71 -1.13 -4.92
C LEU A 57 15.97 -1.99 -5.94
N THR A 58 14.88 -1.47 -6.51
CA THR A 58 14.14 -2.18 -7.56
C THR A 58 15.01 -2.38 -8.79
N ASN A 59 15.74 -1.37 -9.24
CA ASN A 59 16.63 -1.48 -10.41
C ASN A 59 17.76 -2.48 -10.15
N LEU A 60 18.31 -2.52 -8.94
CA LEU A 60 19.35 -3.47 -8.55
C LEU A 60 18.83 -4.92 -8.52
N LEU A 61 17.62 -5.13 -8.00
CA LEU A 61 17.03 -6.47 -7.82
C LEU A 61 16.24 -6.96 -9.05
N ARG A 62 15.92 -6.07 -9.99
CA ARG A 62 15.19 -6.39 -11.22
C ARG A 62 15.78 -7.57 -12.01
N PRO A 63 17.12 -7.73 -12.15
CA PRO A 63 17.72 -8.88 -12.83
C PRO A 63 17.45 -10.21 -12.12
N ASP A 64 17.26 -10.19 -10.80
CA ASP A 64 17.03 -11.39 -9.98
C ASP A 64 15.53 -11.70 -9.84
N LEU A 65 14.68 -10.68 -10.00
CA LEU A 65 13.21 -10.74 -9.91
C LEU A 65 12.55 -11.12 -11.25
N ILE A 66 13.17 -12.03 -12.01
CA ILE A 66 12.64 -12.48 -13.31
C ILE A 66 11.26 -13.12 -13.10
N ARG A 67 10.24 -12.54 -13.75
CA ARG A 67 8.87 -13.07 -13.73
C ARG A 67 8.84 -14.48 -14.32
N GLN A 68 8.67 -15.49 -13.46
CA GLN A 68 8.48 -16.88 -13.88
C GLN A 68 7.07 -17.15 -14.46
N ARG A 69 6.12 -16.24 -14.28
CA ARG A 69 4.73 -16.33 -14.77
C ARG A 69 4.27 -15.00 -15.35
N SER A 70 3.45 -15.04 -16.41
CA SER A 70 2.87 -13.85 -17.05
C SER A 70 1.96 -13.04 -16.11
N THR A 71 1.35 -13.68 -15.12
CA THR A 71 0.53 -13.06 -14.06
C THR A 71 1.35 -12.70 -12.80
N GLY A 72 2.67 -12.83 -12.85
CA GLY A 72 3.54 -12.55 -11.71
C GLY A 72 3.49 -11.08 -11.29
N ILE A 73 3.51 -10.85 -9.98
CA ILE A 73 3.61 -9.51 -9.39
C ILE A 73 4.84 -8.80 -9.99
N SER A 74 4.72 -7.52 -10.33
CA SER A 74 5.85 -6.78 -10.90
C SER A 74 7.00 -6.67 -9.88
N PRO A 75 8.26 -6.66 -10.32
CA PRO A 75 9.41 -6.49 -9.43
C PRO A 75 9.28 -5.26 -8.50
N GLU A 76 8.74 -4.16 -9.04
CA GLU A 76 8.49 -2.90 -8.33
C GLU A 76 7.57 -3.12 -7.13
N ILE A 77 6.45 -3.81 -7.35
CA ILE A 77 5.47 -4.10 -6.29
C ILE A 77 6.05 -5.08 -5.27
N GLN A 78 6.84 -6.09 -5.70
CA GLN A 78 7.47 -7.02 -4.76
C GLN A 78 8.43 -6.31 -3.81
N VAL A 79 9.29 -5.43 -4.33
CA VAL A 79 10.25 -4.67 -3.52
C VAL A 79 9.53 -3.72 -2.56
N ILE A 80 8.53 -2.98 -3.03
CA ILE A 80 7.75 -2.08 -2.19
C ILE A 80 7.03 -2.83 -1.06
N ILE A 81 6.42 -3.98 -1.36
CA ILE A 81 5.75 -4.81 -0.33
C ILE A 81 6.76 -5.23 0.74
N ILE A 82 7.94 -5.72 0.34
CA ILE A 82 8.97 -6.19 1.29
C ILE A 82 9.44 -5.05 2.18
N LEU A 83 9.75 -3.88 1.60
CA LEU A 83 10.21 -2.72 2.35
C LEU A 83 9.15 -2.22 3.33
N THR A 84 7.90 -2.15 2.89
CA THR A 84 6.77 -1.72 3.73
C THR A 84 6.54 -2.70 4.88
N TRP A 85 6.63 -4.01 4.60
CA TRP A 85 6.52 -5.05 5.62
C TRP A 85 7.65 -4.97 6.65
N GLN A 86 8.89 -4.75 6.21
CA GLN A 86 10.03 -4.63 7.11
C GLN A 86 9.91 -3.39 8.01
N TYR A 87 9.45 -2.27 7.46
CA TYR A 87 9.15 -1.07 8.23
C TYR A 87 8.08 -1.34 9.30
N PHE A 88 6.96 -1.97 8.89
CA PHE A 88 5.88 -2.33 9.82
C PHE A 88 6.38 -3.28 10.92
N LEU A 89 7.16 -4.31 10.58
CA LEU A 89 7.71 -5.27 11.53
C LEU A 89 8.57 -4.57 12.60
N ILE A 90 9.47 -3.68 12.19
CA ILE A 90 10.35 -2.93 13.10
C ILE A 90 9.51 -2.04 14.04
N HIS A 91 8.47 -1.39 13.51
CA HIS A 91 7.62 -0.49 14.28
C HIS A 91 6.65 -1.23 15.23
N THR A 92 6.19 -2.44 14.86
CA THR A 92 5.37 -3.28 15.74
C THR A 92 6.15 -4.00 16.83
N ARG A 93 7.48 -4.13 16.68
CA ARG A 93 8.36 -4.79 17.66
C ARG A 93 8.90 -3.82 18.71
N THR A 94 8.66 -2.53 18.53
CA THR A 94 9.12 -1.43 19.40
C THR A 94 8.00 -0.86 20.28
N ASN A 95 6.78 -1.39 20.20
CA ASN A 95 5.68 -1.19 21.15
C ASN A 95 5.38 -2.49 21.90
#